data_AF-A0A3B0ZCS9-F1
#
_entry.id   AF-A0A3B0ZCS9-F1
#
_cell.length_a   1.000
_cell.length_b   1.000
_cell.length_c   1.000
_cell.angle_alpha   90.00
_cell.angle_beta   90.00
_cell.angle_gamma   90.00
#
_symmetry.space_group_name_H-M   'P 1'
#
loop_
_entity.id
_entity.type
_entity.pdbx_description
1 polymer ?
#
loop_
_entity_poly.entity_id
_entity_poly.type
_entity_poly.pdbx_seq_one_letter_code
_entity_poly.pdbx_strand_id
1 'polypeptide(L)'
;MRKSEKIFFLALGGLAIVLVSYKSWLVSNDTEEDPGIPFYTTASQEVQKEASKLIRGLKCRECHTLWGTRDMTASVPSPPLDGLGSLRTEDWFFQYFSAEKPQEILPSRLKLKYRMPSYAHLDVEDRKILASYMASLKVEDWYLEEVKKKQYEKLTGKTYQPSNG
;
A
#
# COMPACT_ATOMS: atom_id res chain seq x y z
N MET A 1 -10.82 10.24 57.02
CA MET A 1 -10.10 9.06 56.50
C MET A 1 -9.40 8.34 57.63
N ARG A 2 -9.69 7.05 57.78
CA ARG A 2 -9.04 6.19 58.76
C ARG A 2 -7.57 5.98 58.35
N LYS A 3 -6.69 5.75 59.34
CA LYS A 3 -5.24 5.58 59.12
C LYS A 3 -4.93 4.45 58.12
N SER A 4 -5.79 3.42 58.08
CA SER A 4 -5.75 2.30 57.14
C SER A 4 -6.05 2.68 55.69
N GLU A 5 -6.98 3.61 55.43
CA GLU A 5 -7.31 4.07 54.08
C GLU A 5 -6.15 4.88 53.48
N LYS A 6 -5.49 5.71 54.29
CA LYS A 6 -4.30 6.49 53.84
C LYS A 6 -3.16 5.57 53.40
N ILE A 7 -2.92 4.49 54.15
CA ILE A 7 -1.88 3.50 53.81
C ILE A 7 -2.25 2.76 52.52
N PHE A 8 -3.52 2.39 52.35
CA PHE A 8 -4.00 1.75 51.12
C PHE A 8 -3.80 2.64 49.88
N PHE A 9 -4.19 3.91 49.94
CA PHE A 9 -4.01 4.84 48.81
C PHE A 9 -2.54 5.13 48.52
N LEU A 10 -1.68 5.19 49.53
CA LEU A 10 -0.23 5.33 49.34
C LEU A 10 0.38 4.09 48.67
N ALA A 11 -0.03 2.89 49.09
CA ALA A 11 0.44 1.65 48.47
C ALA A 11 -0.05 1.53 47.02
N LEU A 12 -1.31 1.88 46.76
CA LEU A 12 -1.89 1.87 45.42
C LEU A 12 -1.20 2.89 44.50
N GLY A 13 -0.95 4.10 45.00
CA GLY A 13 -0.22 5.14 44.29
C GLY A 13 1.22 4.73 43.98
N GLY A 14 1.91 4.14 44.96
CA GLY A 14 3.27 3.61 44.77
C GLY A 14 3.32 2.48 43.73
N LEU A 15 2.37 1.54 43.77
CA LEU A 15 2.27 0.46 42.79
C LEU A 15 2.02 1.00 41.37
N ALA A 16 1.11 1.97 41.23
CA ALA A 16 0.81 2.57 39.93
C ALA A 16 2.05 3.27 39.35
N ILE A 17 2.81 4.00 40.18
CA ILE A 17 4.07 4.64 39.76
C ILE A 17 5.07 3.59 39.29
N VAL A 18 5.28 2.51 40.05
CA VAL A 18 6.20 1.43 39.67
C VAL A 18 5.81 0.78 38.35
N LEU A 19 4.52 0.47 38.16
CA LEU A 19 4.02 -0.14 36.92
C LEU A 19 4.21 0.78 35.72
N VAL A 20 3.94 2.08 35.86
CA VAL A 20 4.13 3.07 34.79
C VAL A 20 5.60 3.23 34.45
N SER A 21 6.48 3.35 35.46
CA SER A 21 7.93 3.44 35.24
C SER A 21 8.49 2.19 34.58
N TYR A 22 8.05 1.00 34.99
CA TYR A 22 8.48 -0.27 34.39
C TYR A 22 8.02 -0.39 32.93
N LYS A 23 6.76 -0.07 32.63
CA LYS A 23 6.24 -0.01 31.26
C LYS A 23 7.00 1.00 30.40
N SER A 24 7.28 2.18 30.94
CA SER A 24 8.04 3.22 30.24
C SER A 24 9.44 2.74 29.91
N TRP A 25 10.11 2.04 30.82
CA TRP A 25 11.46 1.51 30.60
C TRP A 25 11.49 0.42 29.52
N LEU A 26 10.50 -0.48 29.53
CA LEU A 26 10.36 -1.50 28.49
C LEU A 26 10.13 -0.87 27.10
N VAL A 27 9.23 0.12 27.01
CA VAL A 27 8.95 0.83 25.75
C VAL A 27 10.16 1.66 25.29
N SER A 28 10.93 2.25 26.20
CA SER A 28 12.13 3.02 25.83
C SER A 28 13.30 2.15 25.34
N ASN A 29 13.33 0.87 25.73
CA ASN A 29 14.34 -0.08 25.25
C ASN A 29 13.96 -0.75 23.94
N ASP A 30 12.68 -0.69 23.55
CA ASP A 30 12.21 -1.13 22.24
C ASP A 30 12.57 -0.06 21.20
N THR A 31 13.81 -0.13 20.74
CA THR A 31 14.32 0.69 19.64
C THR A 31 14.19 -0.10 18.35
N GLU A 32 12.95 -0.40 17.94
CA GLU A 32 12.73 -0.72 16.53
C GLU A 32 13.14 0.53 15.73
N GLU A 33 14.31 0.48 15.09
CA GLU A 33 14.74 1.52 14.15
C GLU A 33 13.65 1.66 13.07
N ASP A 34 13.07 2.85 12.95
CA ASP A 34 12.10 3.14 11.89
C ASP A 34 12.79 2.93 10.53
N PRO A 35 12.41 1.89 9.75
CA PRO A 35 13.07 1.58 8.49
C PRO A 35 12.76 2.61 7.40
N GLY A 36 11.92 3.62 7.68
CA GLY A 36 11.61 4.73 6.79
C GLY A 36 10.50 4.40 5.79
N ILE A 37 10.39 5.24 4.74
CA ILE A 37 9.37 5.09 3.70
C ILE A 37 9.82 4.02 2.70
N PRO A 38 9.07 2.91 2.51
CA PRO A 38 9.53 1.80 1.69
C PRO A 38 9.33 2.03 0.18
N PHE A 39 8.66 3.09 -0.25
CA PHE A 39 8.26 3.30 -1.64
C PHE A 39 9.09 4.37 -2.33
N TYR A 40 9.54 4.08 -3.54
CA TYR A 40 10.29 5.03 -4.37
C TYR A 40 9.98 4.82 -5.87
N THR A 41 10.39 5.77 -6.69
CA THR A 41 10.26 5.67 -8.16
C THR A 41 11.61 5.83 -8.83
N THR A 42 11.82 5.04 -9.88
CA THR A 42 12.99 5.12 -10.76
C THR A 42 12.71 5.90 -12.05
N ALA A 43 11.49 6.43 -12.22
CA ALA A 43 11.11 7.16 -13.43
C ALA A 43 11.81 8.53 -13.49
N SER A 44 12.18 8.93 -14.71
CA SER A 44 12.63 10.31 -14.97
C SER A 44 11.52 11.31 -14.66
N GLN A 45 11.89 12.56 -14.37
CA GLN A 45 10.91 13.62 -14.07
C GLN A 45 9.91 13.82 -15.23
N GLU A 46 10.35 13.63 -16.46
CA GLU A 46 9.51 13.72 -17.66
C GLU A 46 8.43 12.63 -17.66
N VAL A 47 8.81 11.36 -17.45
CA VAL A 47 7.87 10.24 -17.36
C VAL A 47 6.89 10.47 -16.21
N GLN A 48 7.36 10.92 -15.04
CA GLN A 48 6.48 11.21 -13.90
C GLN A 48 5.44 12.29 -14.23
N LYS A 49 5.84 13.35 -14.94
CA LYS A 49 4.96 14.45 -15.33
C LYS A 49 3.89 13.99 -16.31
N GLU A 50 4.26 13.28 -17.36
CA GLU A 50 3.31 12.80 -18.37
C GLU A 50 2.39 11.72 -17.79
N ALA A 51 2.93 10.76 -17.05
CA ALA A 51 2.12 9.75 -16.37
C ALA A 51 1.14 10.37 -15.36
N SER A 52 1.54 11.42 -14.64
CA SER A 52 0.65 12.13 -13.71
C SER A 52 -0.57 12.75 -14.41
N LYS A 53 -0.41 13.25 -15.64
CA LYS A 53 -1.54 13.76 -16.44
C LYS A 53 -2.49 12.62 -16.81
N LEU A 54 -1.96 11.50 -17.29
CA LEU A 54 -2.73 10.32 -17.68
C LEU A 54 -3.47 9.74 -16.47
N ILE A 55 -2.79 9.52 -15.34
CA ILE A 55 -3.39 9.00 -14.10
C ILE A 55 -4.55 9.85 -13.62
N ARG A 56 -4.42 11.18 -13.72
CA ARG A 56 -5.50 12.11 -13.37
C ARG A 56 -6.64 12.05 -14.38
N GLY A 57 -6.35 12.07 -15.67
CA GLY A 57 -7.34 12.05 -16.75
C GLY A 57 -8.14 10.75 -16.77
N LEU A 58 -7.47 9.62 -16.55
CA LEU A 58 -8.06 8.27 -16.48
C LEU A 58 -8.67 7.95 -15.11
N LYS A 59 -8.64 8.91 -14.17
CA LYS A 59 -9.26 8.79 -12.85
C LYS A 59 -8.79 7.56 -12.06
N CYS A 60 -7.53 7.14 -12.22
CA CYS A 60 -7.05 5.92 -11.56
C CYS A 60 -7.18 5.98 -10.02
N ARG A 61 -7.11 7.19 -9.44
CA ARG A 61 -7.24 7.44 -7.99
C ARG A 61 -8.68 7.36 -7.45
N GLU A 62 -9.68 7.24 -8.32
CA GLU A 62 -11.05 6.90 -7.90
C GLU A 62 -11.16 5.43 -7.48
N CYS A 63 -10.20 4.57 -7.84
CA CYS A 63 -10.17 3.17 -7.43
C CYS A 63 -8.92 2.79 -6.64
N HIS A 64 -7.77 3.39 -6.94
CA HIS A 64 -6.49 3.03 -6.37
C HIS A 64 -5.90 4.13 -5.47
N THR A 65 -5.11 3.71 -4.48
CA THR A 65 -4.16 4.62 -3.82
C THR A 65 -2.86 4.68 -4.61
N LEU A 66 -2.25 5.86 -4.68
CA LEU A 66 -0.91 6.08 -5.21
C LEU A 66 -0.25 7.20 -4.41
N TRP A 67 0.95 6.96 -3.91
CA TRP A 67 1.70 7.81 -2.99
C TRP A 67 0.90 8.18 -1.74
N GLY A 68 0.15 7.21 -1.20
CA GLY A 68 -0.75 7.42 -0.07
C GLY A 68 -1.98 8.29 -0.37
N THR A 69 -2.13 8.77 -1.61
CA THR A 69 -3.27 9.59 -2.03
C THR A 69 -4.32 8.72 -2.73
N ARG A 70 -5.59 8.92 -2.35
CA ARG A 70 -6.77 8.39 -3.04
C ARG A 70 -7.89 9.40 -2.98
N ASP A 71 -8.91 9.24 -3.81
CA ASP A 71 -10.17 9.92 -3.59
C ASP A 71 -10.78 9.46 -2.25
N MET A 72 -11.08 10.41 -1.37
CA MET A 72 -11.64 10.14 -0.03
C MET A 72 -13.05 9.59 -0.11
N THR A 73 -13.80 9.94 -1.16
CA THR A 73 -15.19 9.51 -1.37
C THR A 73 -15.28 8.11 -1.96
N ALA A 74 -14.21 7.62 -2.58
CA ALA A 74 -14.18 6.29 -3.16
C ALA A 74 -13.75 5.23 -2.14
N SER A 75 -14.63 4.24 -1.91
CA SER A 75 -14.35 3.06 -1.08
C SER A 75 -14.29 1.79 -1.93
N VAL A 76 -13.38 1.76 -2.91
CA VAL A 76 -13.13 0.57 -3.72
C VAL A 76 -11.98 -0.22 -3.10
N PRO A 77 -12.13 -1.52 -2.78
CA PRO A 77 -11.07 -2.32 -2.17
C PRO A 77 -10.06 -2.79 -3.24
N SER A 78 -9.52 -1.88 -4.04
CA SER A 78 -8.48 -2.16 -5.03
C SER A 78 -7.10 -2.21 -4.37
N PRO A 79 -6.13 -2.92 -4.97
CA PRO A 79 -4.73 -2.85 -4.54
C PRO A 79 -4.16 -1.43 -4.65
N PRO A 80 -3.24 -1.02 -3.74
CA PRO A 80 -2.41 0.17 -3.95
C PRO A 80 -1.54 0.00 -5.21
N LEU A 81 -1.21 1.13 -5.86
CA LEU A 81 -0.27 1.13 -7.00
C LEU A 81 1.20 1.23 -6.55
N ASP A 82 1.43 1.71 -5.32
CA ASP A 82 2.76 1.85 -4.73
C ASP A 82 3.49 0.50 -4.69
N GLY A 83 4.73 0.47 -5.22
CA GLY A 83 5.56 -0.72 -5.23
C GLY A 83 5.18 -1.80 -6.24
N LEU A 84 4.14 -1.61 -7.07
CA LEU A 84 3.71 -2.64 -8.04
C LEU A 84 4.77 -2.96 -9.09
N GLY A 85 5.65 -2.01 -9.40
CA GLY A 85 6.79 -2.21 -10.29
C GLY A 85 7.85 -3.16 -9.74
N SER A 86 7.83 -3.49 -8.46
CA SER A 86 8.63 -4.59 -7.90
C SER A 86 7.94 -5.96 -8.06
N LEU A 87 6.66 -6.01 -8.45
CA LEU A 87 5.91 -7.25 -8.65
C LEU A 87 5.76 -7.63 -10.14
N ARG A 88 5.84 -6.66 -11.04
CA ARG A 88 5.59 -6.84 -12.48
C ARG A 88 6.55 -5.99 -13.30
N THR A 89 6.87 -6.47 -14.49
CA THR A 89 7.73 -5.76 -15.45
C THR A 89 6.95 -4.73 -16.25
N GLU A 90 7.67 -3.82 -16.91
CA GLU A 90 7.09 -2.85 -17.85
C GLU A 90 6.31 -3.53 -18.97
N ASP A 91 6.87 -4.57 -19.59
CA ASP A 91 6.19 -5.35 -20.62
C ASP A 91 4.87 -5.94 -20.12
N TRP A 92 4.84 -6.42 -18.87
CA TRP A 92 3.62 -6.93 -18.27
C TRP A 92 2.56 -5.83 -18.14
N PHE A 93 2.93 -4.64 -17.66
CA PHE A 93 2.00 -3.52 -17.56
C PHE A 93 1.53 -3.05 -18.94
N PHE A 94 2.42 -2.99 -19.92
CA PHE A 94 2.06 -2.60 -21.27
C PHE A 94 1.05 -3.58 -21.89
N GLN A 95 1.27 -4.90 -21.73
CA GLN A 95 0.30 -5.92 -22.15
C GLN A 95 -1.03 -5.76 -21.41
N TYR A 96 -0.99 -5.53 -20.10
CA TYR A 96 -2.18 -5.37 -19.28
C TYR A 96 -3.01 -4.14 -19.67
N PHE A 97 -2.37 -2.99 -19.90
CA PHE A 97 -3.05 -1.77 -20.37
C PHE A 97 -3.51 -1.85 -21.82
N SER A 98 -2.89 -2.71 -22.62
CA SER A 98 -3.27 -2.95 -24.02
C SER A 98 -4.38 -3.99 -24.19
N ALA A 99 -4.81 -4.64 -23.10
CA ALA A 99 -5.79 -5.71 -23.18
C ALA A 99 -7.22 -5.17 -23.29
N GLU A 100 -7.97 -5.65 -24.29
CA GLU A 100 -9.41 -5.39 -24.40
C GLU A 100 -10.21 -5.94 -23.21
N LYS A 101 -9.70 -7.01 -22.60
CA LYS A 101 -10.28 -7.66 -21.43
C LYS A 101 -9.22 -7.86 -20.34
N PRO A 102 -8.87 -6.81 -19.57
CA PRO A 102 -7.81 -6.89 -18.56
C PRO A 102 -8.05 -8.00 -17.52
N GLN A 103 -9.30 -8.36 -17.27
CA GLN A 103 -9.69 -9.41 -16.33
C GLN A 103 -9.26 -10.82 -16.75
N GLU A 104 -8.91 -11.05 -18.02
CA GLU A 104 -8.32 -12.31 -18.48
C GLU A 104 -6.84 -12.42 -18.08
N ILE A 105 -6.15 -11.29 -17.89
CA ILE A 105 -4.74 -11.22 -17.47
C ILE A 105 -4.62 -11.13 -15.94
N LEU A 106 -5.39 -10.25 -15.31
CA LEU A 106 -5.43 -10.08 -13.85
C LEU A 106 -6.88 -10.15 -13.37
N PRO A 107 -7.37 -11.36 -13.04
CA PRO A 107 -8.71 -11.54 -12.51
C PRO A 107 -8.88 -10.82 -11.17
N SER A 108 -10.02 -10.16 -11.00
CA SER A 108 -10.40 -9.50 -9.75
C SER A 108 -11.73 -10.03 -9.23
N ARG A 109 -11.83 -10.18 -7.90
CA ARG A 109 -13.09 -10.49 -7.22
C ARG A 109 -14.10 -9.33 -7.22
N LEU A 110 -13.69 -8.14 -7.65
CA LEU A 110 -14.53 -6.95 -7.58
C LEU A 110 -15.78 -7.08 -8.47
N LYS A 111 -16.86 -6.39 -8.06
CA LYS A 111 -18.07 -6.23 -8.87
C LYS A 111 -17.70 -5.56 -10.20
N LEU A 112 -18.44 -5.86 -11.27
CA LEU A 112 -18.13 -5.42 -12.64
C LEU A 112 -17.81 -3.91 -12.74
N LYS A 113 -18.60 -3.05 -12.09
CA LYS A 113 -18.41 -1.59 -12.08
C LYS A 113 -17.12 -1.08 -11.40
N TYR A 114 -16.44 -1.94 -10.65
CA TYR A 114 -15.18 -1.65 -9.94
C TYR A 114 -14.01 -2.45 -10.48
N ARG A 115 -14.22 -3.26 -11.53
CA ARG A 115 -13.13 -3.93 -12.22
C ARG A 115 -12.39 -2.90 -13.04
N MET A 116 -11.09 -3.14 -13.19
CA MET A 116 -10.24 -2.27 -13.98
C MET A 116 -10.75 -2.25 -15.43
N PRO A 117 -11.03 -1.07 -16.00
CA PRO A 117 -11.48 -0.94 -17.38
C PRO A 117 -10.33 -1.26 -18.36
N SER A 118 -10.69 -1.55 -19.61
CA SER A 118 -9.71 -1.61 -20.71
C SER A 118 -9.19 -0.22 -21.04
N TYR A 119 -7.88 -0.13 -21.27
CA TYR A 119 -7.21 1.05 -21.81
C TYR A 119 -6.63 0.80 -23.22
N ALA A 120 -7.05 -0.29 -23.89
CA ALA A 120 -6.57 -0.64 -25.24
C ALA A 120 -6.87 0.44 -26.29
N HIS A 121 -7.92 1.24 -26.05
CA HIS A 121 -8.33 2.37 -26.89
C HIS A 121 -7.39 3.59 -26.79
N LEU A 122 -6.49 3.63 -25.81
CA LEU A 122 -5.51 4.71 -25.69
C LEU A 122 -4.41 4.56 -26.75
N ASP A 123 -3.80 5.69 -27.09
CA ASP A 123 -2.63 5.71 -27.94
C ASP A 123 -1.53 4.83 -27.37
N VAL A 124 -0.76 4.21 -28.27
CA VAL A 124 0.32 3.29 -27.89
C VAL A 124 1.33 3.98 -26.96
N GLU A 125 1.60 5.25 -27.21
CA GLU A 125 2.55 6.03 -26.42
C GLU A 125 2.05 6.28 -24.99
N ASP A 126 0.78 6.63 -24.82
CA ASP A 126 0.18 6.79 -23.50
C ASP A 126 0.22 5.49 -22.69
N ARG A 127 -0.03 4.35 -23.34
CA ARG A 127 0.08 3.03 -22.71
C ARG A 127 1.51 2.70 -22.30
N LYS A 128 2.50 3.06 -23.13
CA LYS A 128 3.92 2.90 -22.78
C LYS A 128 4.32 3.79 -21.62
N ILE A 129 3.91 5.06 -21.61
CA ILE A 129 4.18 5.98 -20.49
C ILE A 129 3.58 5.45 -19.19
N LEU A 130 2.33 4.98 -19.21
CA LEU A 130 1.70 4.34 -18.05
C LEU A 130 2.45 3.08 -17.61
N ALA A 131 2.81 2.21 -18.55
CA ALA A 131 3.52 0.98 -18.25
C ALA A 131 4.89 1.25 -17.61
N SER A 132 5.67 2.13 -18.22
CA SER A 132 6.98 2.55 -17.73
C SER A 132 6.88 3.17 -16.35
N TYR A 133 5.91 4.07 -16.14
CA TYR A 133 5.71 4.67 -14.83
C TYR A 133 5.31 3.64 -13.77
N MET A 134 4.38 2.73 -14.05
CA MET A 134 3.99 1.69 -13.06
C MET A 134 5.13 0.73 -12.75
N ALA A 135 5.92 0.34 -13.76
CA ALA A 135 7.11 -0.48 -13.56
C ALA A 135 8.20 0.23 -12.75
N SER A 136 8.23 1.57 -12.81
CA SER A 136 9.16 2.37 -12.03
C SER A 136 8.80 2.47 -10.54
N LEU A 137 7.55 2.19 -10.15
CA LEU A 137 7.09 2.25 -8.77
C LEU A 137 7.66 1.07 -7.99
N LYS A 138 8.75 1.28 -7.29
CA LYS A 138 9.48 0.25 -6.55
C LYS A 138 9.17 0.30 -5.07
N VAL A 139 9.51 -0.79 -4.41
CA VAL A 139 9.50 -0.94 -2.97
C VAL A 139 10.83 -1.50 -2.51
N GLU A 140 11.29 -1.09 -1.34
CA GLU A 140 12.41 -1.69 -0.63
C GLU A 140 12.15 -3.18 -0.36
N ASP A 141 13.22 -3.98 -0.42
CA ASP A 141 13.14 -5.44 -0.33
C ASP A 141 12.50 -5.91 0.99
N TRP A 142 12.80 -5.22 2.10
CA TRP A 142 12.25 -5.53 3.43
C TRP A 142 10.73 -5.36 3.51
N TYR A 143 10.10 -4.62 2.59
CA TYR A 143 8.65 -4.39 2.54
C TYR A 143 7.95 -5.11 1.38
N LEU A 144 8.69 -5.82 0.53
CA LEU A 144 8.17 -6.48 -0.67
C LEU A 144 7.06 -7.50 -0.36
N GLU A 145 7.23 -8.29 0.71
CA GLU A 145 6.23 -9.28 1.11
C GLU A 145 4.91 -8.65 1.54
N GLU A 146 4.94 -7.48 2.20
CA GLU A 146 3.73 -6.76 2.57
C GLU A 146 3.01 -6.20 1.33
N VAL A 147 3.75 -5.80 0.28
CA VAL A 147 3.16 -5.42 -1.01
C VAL A 147 2.50 -6.62 -1.71
N LYS A 148 3.18 -7.79 -1.76
CA LYS A 148 2.61 -9.03 -2.30
C LYS A 148 1.32 -9.43 -1.59
N LYS A 149 1.35 -9.42 -0.26
CA LYS A 149 0.20 -9.68 0.61
C LYS A 149 -0.97 -8.75 0.29
N LYS A 150 -0.75 -7.43 0.32
CA LYS A 150 -1.81 -6.44 0.04
C LYS A 150 -2.40 -6.64 -1.36
N GLN A 151 -1.56 -6.87 -2.37
CA GLN A 151 -2.05 -7.14 -3.73
C GLN A 151 -2.93 -8.40 -3.77
N TYR A 152 -2.43 -9.51 -3.22
CA TYR A 152 -3.13 -10.79 -3.23
C TYR A 152 -4.48 -10.72 -2.51
N GLU A 153 -4.51 -10.20 -1.29
CA GLU A 153 -5.72 -10.14 -0.47
C GLU A 153 -6.79 -9.23 -1.08
N LYS A 154 -6.38 -8.12 -1.71
CA LYS A 154 -7.32 -7.21 -2.39
C LYS A 154 -7.92 -7.87 -3.64
N LEU A 155 -7.09 -8.50 -4.47
CA LEU A 155 -7.53 -9.17 -5.70
C LEU A 155 -8.41 -10.39 -5.44
N THR A 156 -8.02 -11.24 -4.48
CA THR A 156 -8.63 -12.56 -4.27
C THR A 156 -9.61 -12.60 -3.11
N GLY A 157 -9.45 -11.73 -2.11
CA GLY A 157 -10.25 -11.74 -0.88
C GLY A 157 -9.89 -12.89 0.06
N LYS A 158 -8.82 -13.63 -0.24
CA LYS A 158 -8.28 -14.72 0.57
C LYS A 158 -7.10 -14.21 1.38
N THR A 159 -6.86 -14.80 2.55
CA THR A 159 -5.66 -14.53 3.36
C THR A 159 -4.40 -14.93 2.58
N TYR A 160 -3.42 -14.04 2.52
CA TYR A 160 -2.12 -14.36 1.92
C TYR A 160 -1.37 -15.36 2.82
N GLN A 161 -0.83 -16.41 2.21
CA GLN A 161 0.13 -17.30 2.87
C GLN A 161 1.48 -17.05 2.22
N PRO A 162 2.48 -16.52 2.97
CA PRO A 162 3.82 -16.35 2.43
C PRO A 162 4.35 -17.73 2.03
N SER A 163 4.95 -17.83 0.85
CA SER A 163 5.72 -19.01 0.50
C SER A 163 6.92 -19.06 1.45
N ASN A 164 6.99 -20.06 2.33
CA ASN A 164 8.23 -20.37 3.03
C ASN A 164 9.27 -20.70 1.96
N GLY A 165 10.25 -19.81 1.77
CA GLY A 165 11.37 -20.00 0.84
C GLY A 165 12.24 -21.18 1.25
#